data_AF-A0A5K4ELY8-F1
#
_entry.id   AF-A0A5K4ELY8-F1
#
_cell.length_a   1.000
_cell.length_b   1.000
_cell.length_c   1.000
_cell.angle_alpha   90.00
_cell.angle_beta   90.00
_cell.angle_gamma   90.00
#
_symmetry.space_group_name_H-M   'P 1'
#
loop_
_entity.id
_entity.type
_entity.pdbx_description
1 polymer ?
#
loop_
_entity_poly.entity_id
_entity_poly.type
_entity_poly.pdbx_seq_one_letter_code
_entity_poly.pdbx_strand_id
1 'polypeptide(L)'
;MNEELSKIESFLKGDSAVNRQLSSRAWLNMYGLKNNKIDRSSVLQNIGFPVRGEYHHCLGKYIKSCYGDNLFVRITNDRTGDVYNVIAKKGYIKQLKMKITQAVDLYRDRLTWLTSGSRSIFGVIQEHSAVFLLDIKTQSPEIFSDFVNSLKCLISEQIANMKMINMIRRIGFCGHLHTEEYVRVDKHTRASIILQLELYN
;
A
#
# COMPACT_ATOMS: atom_id res chain seq x y z
N MET A 1 14.17 -11.58 24.92
CA MET A 1 12.70 -11.42 25.05
C MET A 1 12.28 -9.98 24.86
N ASN A 2 12.87 -9.00 25.56
CA ASN A 2 12.55 -7.56 25.40
C ASN A 2 12.87 -6.98 24.00
N GLU A 3 13.91 -7.49 23.32
CA GLU A 3 14.30 -6.99 21.99
C GLU A 3 13.42 -7.51 20.84
N GLU A 4 12.86 -8.72 21.00
CA GLU A 4 11.87 -9.24 20.05
C GLU A 4 10.51 -8.57 20.25
N LEU A 5 10.13 -8.34 21.51
CA LEU A 5 8.93 -7.57 21.84
C LEU A 5 9.02 -6.13 21.33
N SER A 6 10.18 -5.46 21.45
CA SER A 6 10.35 -4.10 20.91
C SER A 6 10.33 -4.04 19.37
N LYS A 7 10.86 -5.05 18.69
CA LYS A 7 10.73 -5.18 17.22
C LYS A 7 9.28 -5.42 16.81
N ILE A 8 8.54 -6.23 17.57
CA ILE A 8 7.10 -6.42 17.36
C ILE A 8 6.34 -5.11 17.63
N GLU A 9 6.67 -4.36 18.68
CA GLU A 9 6.10 -3.05 18.99
C GLU A 9 6.42 -1.97 17.95
N SER A 10 7.59 -2.04 17.31
CA SER A 10 7.94 -1.17 16.19
C SER A 10 7.10 -1.46 14.94
N PHE A 11 6.73 -2.74 14.73
CA PHE A 11 5.73 -3.13 13.74
C PHE A 11 4.33 -2.64 14.12
N LEU A 12 4.01 -2.63 15.44
CA LEU A 12 2.71 -2.19 16.00
C LEU A 12 2.41 -0.69 15.82
N LYS A 13 3.40 0.20 15.66
CA LYS A 13 3.16 1.65 15.46
C LYS A 13 2.78 2.04 14.02
N GLY A 14 2.38 1.06 13.21
CA GLY A 14 2.49 1.08 11.74
C GLY A 14 1.48 1.86 10.92
N ASP A 15 0.58 2.68 11.47
CA ASP A 15 -0.25 3.57 10.63
C ASP A 15 -0.52 4.94 11.26
N SER A 16 0.56 5.66 11.56
CA SER A 16 0.46 7.10 11.88
C SER A 16 0.01 7.89 10.65
N ALA A 17 -0.51 9.10 10.85
CA ALA A 17 -0.86 10.01 9.74
C ALA A 17 0.31 10.25 8.75
N VAL A 18 1.55 10.18 9.25
CA VAL A 18 2.78 10.29 8.43
C VAL A 18 2.92 9.10 7.47
N ASN A 19 2.58 7.88 7.91
CA ASN A 19 2.63 6.69 7.07
C ASN A 19 1.55 6.69 5.99
N ARG A 20 0.43 7.36 6.24
CA ARG A 20 -0.69 7.46 5.28
C ARG A 20 -0.27 8.23 4.02
N GLN A 21 0.53 9.28 4.15
CA GLN A 21 1.03 10.06 3.01
C GLN A 21 2.12 9.36 2.19
N LEU A 22 2.68 8.23 2.67
CA LEU A 22 3.68 7.47 1.92
C LEU A 22 3.08 6.87 0.64
N SER A 23 3.92 6.77 -0.40
CA SER A 23 3.51 6.10 -1.64
C SER A 23 3.32 4.62 -1.37
N SER A 24 2.47 3.95 -2.15
CA SER A 24 2.29 2.49 -2.01
C SER A 24 3.62 1.74 -2.11
N ARG A 25 4.55 2.22 -2.95
CA ARG A 25 5.89 1.63 -3.07
C ARG A 25 6.74 1.84 -1.81
N ALA A 26 6.79 3.05 -1.26
CA ALA A 26 7.53 3.34 -0.04
C ALA A 26 6.93 2.58 1.17
N TRP A 27 5.60 2.55 1.27
CA TRP A 27 4.89 1.84 2.31
C TRP A 27 5.14 0.33 2.24
N LEU A 28 5.07 -0.29 1.05
CA LEU A 28 5.40 -1.71 0.86
C LEU A 28 6.88 -2.00 1.12
N ASN A 29 7.78 -1.04 0.95
CA ASN A 29 9.17 -1.21 1.32
C ASN A 29 9.35 -1.33 2.84
N MET A 30 8.52 -0.65 3.63
CA MET A 30 8.56 -0.72 5.09
C MET A 30 7.77 -1.92 5.63
N TYR A 31 6.55 -2.12 5.13
CA TYR A 31 5.57 -3.05 5.70
C TYR A 31 5.34 -4.31 4.85
N GLY A 32 5.98 -4.41 3.69
CA GLY A 32 5.81 -5.54 2.77
C GLY A 32 6.28 -6.87 3.37
N LEU A 33 5.63 -7.96 2.96
CA LEU A 33 5.86 -9.31 3.48
C LEU A 33 7.32 -9.76 3.34
N LYS A 34 7.91 -9.51 2.16
CA LYS A 34 9.29 -9.90 1.83
C LYS A 34 10.29 -9.18 2.74
N ASN A 35 10.15 -7.87 2.91
CA ASN A 35 11.07 -7.07 3.72
C ASN A 35 10.94 -7.38 5.21
N ASN A 36 9.76 -7.86 5.63
CA ASN A 36 9.50 -8.33 6.99
C ASN A 36 9.71 -9.84 7.18
N LYS A 37 10.28 -10.54 6.19
CA LYS A 37 10.63 -11.98 6.24
C LYS A 37 9.45 -12.91 6.56
N ILE A 38 8.25 -12.52 6.15
CA ILE A 38 7.02 -13.31 6.30
C ILE A 38 6.50 -13.84 4.95
N ASP A 39 7.26 -13.63 3.87
CA ASP A 39 6.99 -14.28 2.59
C ASP A 39 7.30 -15.79 2.64
N ARG A 40 6.67 -16.55 1.74
CA ARG A 40 6.78 -18.02 1.69
C ARG A 40 8.22 -18.52 1.67
N SER A 41 9.12 -17.89 0.90
CA SER A 41 10.50 -18.36 0.79
C SER A 41 11.25 -18.18 2.11
N SER A 42 11.12 -16.99 2.74
CA SER A 42 11.69 -16.74 4.07
C SER A 42 11.12 -17.68 5.12
N VAL A 43 9.80 -17.93 5.10
CA VAL A 43 9.15 -18.85 6.05
C VAL A 43 9.67 -20.27 5.88
N LEU A 44 9.73 -20.79 4.66
CA LEU A 44 10.19 -22.16 4.37
C LEU A 44 11.61 -22.41 4.87
N GLN A 45 12.52 -21.45 4.69
CA GLN A 45 13.89 -21.52 5.19
C GLN A 45 13.98 -21.59 6.72
N ASN A 46 12.98 -21.08 7.44
CA ASN A 46 12.97 -21.06 8.90
C ASN A 46 12.21 -22.26 9.51
N ILE A 47 11.26 -22.84 8.79
CA ILE A 47 10.47 -24.00 9.28
C ILE A 47 11.04 -25.34 8.82
N GLY A 48 12.00 -25.35 7.91
CA GLY A 48 12.54 -26.57 7.33
C GLY A 48 13.90 -26.37 6.69
N PHE A 49 14.36 -27.42 6.02
CA PHE A 49 15.63 -27.42 5.30
C PHE A 49 15.43 -28.05 3.91
N PRO A 50 16.16 -27.57 2.88
CA PRO A 50 16.01 -28.09 1.54
C PRO A 50 16.53 -29.52 1.43
N VAL A 51 15.83 -30.35 0.65
CA VAL A 51 16.30 -31.67 0.22
C VAL A 51 17.41 -31.42 -0.80
N ARG A 52 18.64 -31.70 -0.40
CA ARG A 52 19.81 -31.57 -1.26
C ARG A 52 20.22 -32.92 -1.83
N GLY A 53 20.54 -32.91 -3.11
CA GLY A 53 21.30 -33.96 -3.76
C GLY A 53 22.43 -33.36 -4.58
N GLU A 54 23.58 -34.00 -4.52
CA GLU A 54 24.81 -33.53 -5.15
C GLU A 54 25.53 -34.69 -5.82
N TYR A 55 26.17 -34.42 -6.96
CA TYR A 55 27.00 -35.41 -7.63
C TYR A 55 28.38 -35.44 -6.99
N HIS A 56 28.77 -36.59 -6.46
CA HIS A 56 30.03 -36.73 -5.75
C HIS A 56 31.08 -37.36 -6.67
N HIS A 57 31.99 -36.54 -7.22
CA HIS A 57 32.94 -36.94 -8.27
C HIS A 57 33.82 -38.14 -7.90
N CYS A 58 34.34 -38.19 -6.67
CA CYS A 58 35.16 -39.32 -6.22
C CYS A 58 34.39 -40.65 -6.14
N LEU A 59 33.07 -40.58 -5.93
CA LEU A 59 32.20 -41.76 -5.82
C LEU A 59 31.54 -42.13 -7.15
N GLY A 60 31.66 -41.27 -8.17
CA GLY A 60 31.04 -41.44 -9.48
C GLY A 60 29.51 -41.53 -9.44
N LYS A 61 28.87 -41.01 -8.38
CA LYS A 61 27.44 -41.21 -8.10
C LYS A 61 26.77 -39.95 -7.58
N TYR A 62 25.49 -39.83 -7.92
CA TYR A 62 24.61 -38.81 -7.34
C TYR A 62 24.13 -39.26 -5.96
N ILE A 63 24.34 -38.42 -4.95
CA ILE A 63 23.99 -38.72 -3.56
C ILE A 63 22.99 -37.67 -3.08
N LYS A 64 21.88 -38.14 -2.51
CA LYS A 64 20.89 -37.28 -1.85
C LYS A 64 20.72 -37.70 -0.40
N SER A 65 20.34 -36.75 0.44
CA SER A 65 19.97 -37.04 1.82
C SER A 65 18.72 -37.93 1.84
N CYS A 66 18.84 -39.13 2.41
CA CYS A 66 17.75 -40.10 2.57
C CYS A 66 17.32 -40.15 4.03
N TYR A 67 16.01 -40.16 4.25
CA TYR A 67 15.38 -40.25 5.56
C TYR A 67 14.38 -41.40 5.53
N GLY A 68 14.01 -41.91 6.71
CA GLY A 68 12.93 -42.89 6.81
C GLY A 68 11.65 -42.38 6.14
N ASP A 69 10.89 -43.30 5.56
CA ASP A 69 9.64 -42.96 4.89
C ASP A 69 8.70 -42.22 5.85
N ASN A 70 8.08 -41.15 5.35
CA ASN A 70 7.16 -40.29 6.11
C ASN A 70 7.74 -39.63 7.38
N LEU A 71 9.07 -39.59 7.55
CA LEU A 71 9.68 -38.92 8.71
C LEU A 71 9.43 -37.41 8.72
N PHE A 72 9.34 -36.78 7.55
CA PHE A 72 9.11 -35.35 7.40
C PHE A 72 7.96 -35.07 6.44
N VAL A 73 7.15 -34.07 6.77
CA VAL A 73 6.26 -33.41 5.80
C VAL A 73 7.13 -32.66 4.81
N ARG A 74 6.89 -32.84 3.51
CA ARG A 74 7.61 -32.14 2.44
C ARG A 74 6.77 -31.05 1.83
N ILE A 75 7.35 -29.86 1.67
CA ILE A 75 6.73 -28.73 0.98
C ILE A 75 7.62 -28.30 -0.17
N THR A 76 7.03 -28.15 -1.35
CA THR A 76 7.72 -27.61 -2.53
C THR A 76 7.61 -26.09 -2.52
N ASN A 77 8.73 -25.41 -2.76
CA ASN A 77 8.74 -24.00 -3.12
C ASN A 77 8.25 -23.87 -4.55
N ASP A 78 7.11 -23.20 -4.73
CA ASP A 78 6.48 -22.98 -6.03
C ASP A 78 7.33 -22.11 -6.97
N ARG A 79 8.18 -21.25 -6.42
CA ARG A 79 9.01 -20.34 -7.23
C ARG A 79 10.33 -20.97 -7.69
N THR A 80 10.94 -21.80 -6.85
CA THR A 80 12.26 -22.41 -7.14
C THR A 80 12.20 -23.89 -7.51
N GLY A 81 11.09 -24.57 -7.20
CA GLY A 81 10.95 -26.02 -7.34
C GLY A 81 11.61 -26.82 -6.21
N ASP A 82 12.33 -26.15 -5.30
CA ASP A 82 13.05 -26.81 -4.21
C ASP A 82 12.08 -27.47 -3.24
N VAL A 83 12.40 -28.70 -2.84
CA VAL A 83 11.62 -29.44 -1.85
C VAL A 83 12.25 -29.24 -0.47
N TYR A 84 11.43 -28.93 0.54
CA TYR A 84 11.87 -28.74 1.92
C TYR A 84 11.29 -29.82 2.83
N ASN A 85 12.12 -30.38 3.70
CA ASN A 85 11.66 -31.19 4.84
C ASN A 85 11.31 -30.24 6.00
N VAL A 86 10.08 -30.32 6.49
CA VAL A 86 9.55 -29.42 7.53
C VAL A 86 9.79 -29.98 8.92
N ILE A 87 10.33 -29.15 9.82
CA ILE A 87 10.53 -29.44 11.24
C ILE A 87 9.61 -28.58 12.13
N ALA A 88 9.33 -27.34 11.70
CA ALA A 88 8.42 -26.37 12.34
C ALA A 88 8.45 -26.31 13.88
N LYS A 89 9.27 -25.41 14.44
CA LYS A 89 9.30 -25.15 15.89
C LYS A 89 8.02 -24.45 16.35
N LYS A 90 7.32 -25.00 17.37
CA LYS A 90 6.07 -24.43 17.91
C LYS A 90 6.17 -22.93 18.25
N GLY A 91 7.27 -22.50 18.86
CA GLY A 91 7.51 -21.08 19.20
C GLY A 91 7.57 -20.18 17.96
N TYR A 92 8.31 -20.61 16.94
CA TYR A 92 8.40 -19.89 15.66
C TYR A 92 7.03 -19.80 14.97
N ILE A 93 6.28 -20.91 14.91
CA ILE A 93 4.94 -20.92 14.30
C ILE A 93 3.99 -19.95 15.01
N LYS A 94 4.04 -19.87 16.35
CA LYS A 94 3.23 -18.92 17.12
C LYS A 94 3.60 -17.46 16.78
N GLN A 95 4.90 -17.15 16.70
CA GLN A 95 5.37 -15.82 16.33
C GLN A 95 4.98 -15.46 14.88
N LEU A 96 5.14 -16.40 13.94
CA LEU A 96 4.78 -16.21 12.56
C LEU A 96 3.28 -15.94 12.41
N LYS A 97 2.42 -16.72 13.08
CA LYS A 97 0.98 -16.49 13.11
C LYS A 97 0.66 -15.07 13.55
N MET A 98 1.27 -14.61 14.64
CA MET A 98 1.05 -13.26 15.16
C MET A 98 1.47 -12.19 14.15
N LYS A 99 2.67 -12.32 13.54
CA LYS A 99 3.14 -11.37 12.50
C LYS A 99 2.23 -11.34 11.27
N ILE A 100 1.75 -12.49 10.82
CA ILE A 100 0.83 -12.57 9.66
C ILE A 100 -0.51 -11.92 10.00
N THR A 101 -1.09 -12.22 11.17
CA THR A 101 -2.35 -11.58 11.61
C THR A 101 -2.21 -10.07 11.65
N GLN A 102 -1.12 -9.56 12.23
CA GLN A 102 -0.86 -8.12 12.29
C GLN A 102 -0.65 -7.51 10.88
N ALA A 103 0.05 -8.20 9.99
CA ALA A 103 0.22 -7.74 8.61
C ALA A 103 -1.13 -7.67 7.87
N VAL A 104 -2.03 -8.64 8.08
CA VAL A 104 -3.38 -8.63 7.51
C VAL A 104 -4.18 -7.43 8.00
N ASP A 105 -4.17 -7.15 9.30
CA ASP A 105 -4.89 -6.02 9.88
C ASP A 105 -4.33 -4.69 9.36
N LEU A 106 -3.01 -4.53 9.35
CA LEU A 106 -2.32 -3.37 8.78
C LEU A 106 -2.68 -3.14 7.30
N TYR A 107 -2.78 -4.21 6.52
CA TYR A 107 -3.12 -4.13 5.09
C TYR A 107 -4.59 -3.78 4.91
N ARG A 108 -5.48 -4.29 5.76
CA ARG A 108 -6.90 -3.93 5.77
C ARG A 108 -7.08 -2.45 6.11
N ASP A 109 -6.38 -1.94 7.12
CA ASP A 109 -6.45 -0.54 7.52
C ASP A 109 -5.94 0.37 6.40
N ARG A 110 -4.79 0.02 5.80
CA ARG A 110 -4.22 0.72 4.64
C ARG A 110 -5.19 0.74 3.46
N LEU A 111 -5.80 -0.40 3.12
CA LEU A 111 -6.79 -0.49 2.04
C LEU A 111 -8.01 0.37 2.34
N THR A 112 -8.57 0.24 3.53
CA THR A 112 -9.71 1.05 4.00
C THR A 112 -9.40 2.55 3.88
N TRP A 113 -8.19 2.95 4.26
CA TRP A 113 -7.76 4.33 4.12
C TRP A 113 -7.62 4.75 2.66
N LEU A 114 -6.99 3.95 1.80
CA LEU A 114 -6.84 4.24 0.36
C LEU A 114 -8.18 4.32 -0.37
N THR A 115 -9.18 3.55 0.05
CA THR A 115 -10.50 3.47 -0.58
C THR A 115 -11.56 4.33 0.12
N SER A 116 -11.16 5.32 0.93
CA SER A 116 -12.10 6.18 1.67
C SER A 116 -12.10 7.63 1.16
N GLY A 117 -13.26 8.28 1.25
CA GLY A 117 -13.43 9.70 0.95
C GLY A 117 -12.98 10.07 -0.46
N SER A 118 -12.25 11.18 -0.58
CA SER A 118 -11.70 11.64 -1.85
C SER A 118 -10.70 10.67 -2.49
N ARG A 119 -10.06 9.79 -1.70
CA ARG A 119 -9.00 8.89 -2.18
C ARG A 119 -9.53 7.74 -3.05
N SER A 120 -10.79 7.33 -2.85
CA SER A 120 -11.41 6.31 -3.69
C SER A 120 -11.70 6.81 -5.11
N ILE A 121 -11.83 8.13 -5.30
CA ILE A 121 -12.18 8.76 -6.58
C ILE A 121 -10.93 9.28 -7.28
N PHE A 122 -10.11 10.07 -6.56
CA PHE A 122 -8.96 10.79 -7.13
C PHE A 122 -7.62 10.11 -6.84
N GLY A 123 -7.61 9.04 -6.06
CA GLY A 123 -6.38 8.49 -5.51
C GLY A 123 -5.78 9.38 -4.42
N VAL A 124 -4.55 9.06 -4.03
CA VAL A 124 -3.77 9.83 -3.05
C VAL A 124 -2.85 10.79 -3.80
N ILE A 125 -3.00 12.08 -3.55
CA ILE A 125 -2.12 13.11 -4.10
C ILE A 125 -0.99 13.36 -3.10
N GLN A 126 0.25 13.12 -3.53
CA GLN A 126 1.43 13.20 -2.66
C GLN A 126 2.13 14.55 -2.77
N GLU A 127 1.87 15.24 -3.87
CA GLU A 127 2.43 16.51 -4.23
C GLU A 127 1.94 17.61 -3.28
N HIS A 128 2.85 18.48 -2.88
CA HIS A 128 2.51 19.66 -2.05
C HIS A 128 2.07 20.85 -2.89
N SER A 129 2.13 20.75 -4.22
CA SER A 129 1.69 21.80 -5.13
C SER A 129 1.18 21.16 -6.41
N ALA A 130 -0.05 21.47 -6.81
CA ALA A 130 -0.71 20.81 -7.94
C ALA A 130 -1.62 21.78 -8.71
N VAL A 131 -1.80 21.49 -10.00
CA VAL A 131 -2.79 22.14 -10.86
C VAL A 131 -3.82 21.10 -11.27
N PHE A 132 -5.09 21.36 -11.00
CA PHE A 132 -6.18 20.47 -11.35
C PHE A 132 -6.87 20.97 -12.61
N LEU A 133 -6.86 20.17 -13.67
CA LEU A 133 -7.63 20.45 -14.88
C LEU A 133 -8.98 19.73 -14.79
N LEU A 134 -10.06 20.51 -14.77
CA LEU A 134 -11.44 20.03 -14.65
C LEU A 134 -12.09 20.06 -16.04
N ASP A 135 -12.18 18.90 -16.69
CA ASP A 135 -12.87 18.73 -17.97
C ASP A 135 -14.32 18.29 -17.72
N ILE A 136 -15.21 19.26 -17.50
CA ILE A 136 -16.62 19.00 -17.20
C ILE A 136 -17.44 19.12 -18.48
N LYS A 137 -17.89 17.98 -19.01
CA LYS A 137 -18.71 17.91 -20.24
C LYS A 137 -20.17 17.50 -20.01
N THR A 138 -20.54 17.21 -18.75
CA THR A 138 -21.89 16.71 -18.45
C THR A 138 -22.93 17.81 -18.58
N GLN A 139 -24.07 17.45 -19.18
CA GLN A 139 -25.29 18.27 -19.19
C GLN A 139 -26.29 17.81 -18.11
N SER A 140 -26.04 16.67 -17.45
CA SER A 140 -26.88 16.17 -16.37
C SER A 140 -26.57 16.92 -15.07
N PRO A 141 -27.56 17.59 -14.45
CA PRO A 141 -27.40 18.27 -13.17
C PRO A 141 -27.01 17.32 -12.04
N GLU A 142 -27.50 16.08 -12.07
CA GLU A 142 -27.21 15.06 -11.05
C GLU A 142 -25.72 14.66 -11.09
N ILE A 143 -25.21 14.32 -12.27
CA ILE A 143 -23.81 13.96 -12.47
C ILE A 143 -22.90 15.16 -12.12
N PHE A 144 -23.33 16.38 -12.44
CA PHE A 144 -22.60 17.59 -12.06
C PHE A 144 -22.55 17.77 -10.54
N SER A 145 -23.68 17.58 -9.85
CA SER A 145 -23.76 17.66 -8.39
C SER A 145 -22.82 16.64 -7.72
N ASP A 146 -22.83 15.38 -8.18
CA ASP A 146 -21.94 14.34 -7.67
C ASP A 146 -20.46 14.67 -7.88
N PHE A 147 -20.13 15.25 -9.04
CA PHE A 147 -18.78 15.73 -9.32
C PHE A 147 -18.37 16.88 -8.37
N VAL A 148 -19.22 17.87 -8.17
CA VAL A 148 -18.97 18.98 -7.24
C VAL A 148 -18.81 18.48 -5.80
N ASN A 149 -19.66 17.54 -5.36
CA ASN A 149 -19.54 16.92 -4.04
C ASN A 149 -18.22 16.15 -3.88
N SER A 150 -17.80 15.42 -4.91
CA SER A 150 -16.51 14.73 -4.93
C SER A 150 -15.34 15.72 -4.84
N LEU A 151 -15.40 16.84 -5.57
CA LEU A 151 -14.39 17.91 -5.48
C LEU A 151 -14.36 18.57 -4.10
N LYS A 152 -15.52 18.80 -3.46
CA LYS A 152 -15.58 19.33 -2.10
C LYS A 152 -14.85 18.40 -1.12
N CYS A 153 -15.05 17.08 -1.24
CA CYS A 153 -14.31 16.10 -0.45
C CYS A 153 -12.80 16.15 -0.74
N LEU A 154 -12.39 16.29 -2.01
CA LEU A 154 -10.98 16.45 -2.36
C LEU A 154 -10.35 17.70 -1.73
N ILE A 155 -11.09 18.82 -1.75
CA ILE A 155 -10.64 20.10 -1.20
C ILE A 155 -10.46 20.02 0.31
N SER A 156 -11.43 19.42 1.01
CA SER A 156 -11.42 19.33 2.47
C SER A 156 -10.41 18.32 3.00
N GLU A 157 -10.21 17.19 2.31
CA GLU A 157 -9.38 16.09 2.81
C GLU A 157 -7.92 16.17 2.35
N GLN A 158 -7.66 16.50 1.09
CA GLN A 158 -6.30 16.39 0.51
C GLN A 158 -5.69 17.76 0.23
N ILE A 159 -6.40 18.64 -0.49
CA ILE A 159 -5.89 19.97 -0.85
C ILE A 159 -5.63 20.83 0.39
N ALA A 160 -6.42 20.65 1.45
CA ALA A 160 -6.21 21.30 2.75
C ALA A 160 -4.78 21.20 3.28
N ASN A 161 -4.06 20.14 2.91
CA ASN A 161 -2.68 19.87 3.35
C ASN A 161 -1.62 20.24 2.29
N MET A 162 -2.03 20.78 1.13
CA MET A 162 -1.12 21.27 0.09
C MET A 162 -0.64 22.68 0.41
N LYS A 163 0.50 23.07 -0.18
CA LYS A 163 1.06 24.42 -0.05
C LYS A 163 0.46 25.37 -1.08
N MET A 164 0.40 24.95 -2.34
CA MET A 164 -0.06 25.75 -3.47
C MET A 164 -1.03 24.95 -4.33
N ILE A 165 -2.02 25.61 -4.91
CA ILE A 165 -2.98 25.00 -5.82
C ILE A 165 -3.32 25.94 -6.97
N ASN A 166 -3.65 25.37 -8.12
CA ASN A 166 -4.50 26.04 -9.10
C ASN A 166 -5.56 25.06 -9.61
N MET A 167 -6.71 25.57 -10.06
CA MET A 167 -7.73 24.79 -10.75
C MET A 167 -8.07 25.46 -12.08
N ILE A 168 -8.19 24.68 -13.15
CA ILE A 168 -8.52 25.20 -14.47
C ILE A 168 -9.75 24.43 -14.93
N ARG A 169 -10.87 25.11 -15.14
CA ARG A 169 -12.11 24.48 -15.61
C ARG A 169 -12.28 24.73 -17.09
N ARG A 170 -12.51 23.68 -17.86
CA ARG A 170 -12.93 23.82 -19.27
C ARG A 170 -14.45 23.88 -19.34
N ILE A 171 -14.99 24.91 -20.01
CA ILE A 171 -16.43 25.05 -20.29
C ILE A 171 -16.61 25.20 -21.81
N GLY A 172 -17.00 24.12 -22.49
CA GLY A 172 -17.17 24.10 -23.95
C GLY A 172 -15.86 24.23 -24.74
N PHE A 173 -15.84 25.12 -25.76
CA PHE A 173 -14.65 25.46 -26.55
C PHE A 173 -13.76 26.51 -25.87
N CYS A 174 -14.16 27.08 -24.73
CA CYS A 174 -13.43 28.11 -24.01
C CYS A 174 -12.94 27.58 -22.65
N GLY A 175 -11.67 27.82 -22.31
CA GLY A 175 -11.13 27.53 -20.97
C GLY A 175 -11.47 28.67 -20.00
N HIS A 176 -11.94 28.36 -18.79
CA HIS A 176 -12.07 29.32 -17.71
C HIS A 176 -11.07 28.96 -16.61
N LEU A 177 -10.09 29.83 -16.41
CA LEU A 177 -9.07 29.71 -15.38
C LEU A 177 -9.69 30.10 -14.03
N HIS A 178 -9.42 29.35 -12.95
CA HIS A 178 -9.68 29.84 -11.59
C HIS A 178 -8.77 31.05 -11.32
N THR A 179 -7.49 30.93 -11.71
CA THR A 179 -6.46 31.98 -11.76
C THR A 179 -5.38 31.62 -12.80
N GLU A 180 -4.66 32.61 -13.35
CA GLU A 180 -3.50 32.37 -14.25
C GLU A 180 -2.25 31.88 -13.50
N GLU A 181 -2.25 31.97 -12.17
CA GLU A 181 -1.11 31.66 -11.30
C GLU A 181 -1.47 30.68 -10.17
N TYR A 182 -0.45 30.08 -9.56
CA TYR A 182 -0.62 29.26 -8.35
C TYR A 182 -1.04 30.11 -7.15
N VAL A 183 -2.11 29.69 -6.47
CA VAL A 183 -2.59 30.35 -5.26
C VAL A 183 -2.18 29.54 -4.04
N ARG A 184 -1.76 30.23 -2.98
CA ARG A 184 -1.47 29.59 -1.70
C ARG A 184 -2.75 28.99 -1.12
N VAL A 185 -2.64 27.77 -0.60
CA VAL A 185 -3.79 27.13 0.04
C VAL A 185 -4.00 27.75 1.42
N ASP A 186 -5.13 28.43 1.59
CA ASP A 186 -5.64 28.87 2.87
C ASP A 186 -7.16 28.63 2.95
N LYS A 187 -7.80 29.04 4.07
CA LYS A 187 -9.24 28.86 4.26
C LYS A 187 -10.06 29.65 3.24
N HIS A 188 -9.64 30.86 2.90
CA HIS A 188 -10.30 31.73 1.94
C HIS A 188 -10.17 31.20 0.51
N THR A 189 -8.96 30.79 0.09
CA THR A 189 -8.73 30.17 -1.22
C THR A 189 -9.63 28.94 -1.43
N ARG A 190 -9.71 28.04 -0.44
CA ARG A 190 -10.59 26.87 -0.53
C ARG A 190 -12.07 27.23 -0.63
N ALA A 191 -12.54 28.21 0.15
CA ALA A 191 -13.92 28.68 0.08
C ALA A 191 -14.24 29.35 -1.27
N SER A 192 -13.30 30.13 -1.80
CA SER A 192 -13.42 30.78 -3.11
C SER A 192 -13.51 29.77 -4.25
N ILE A 193 -12.68 28.72 -4.23
CA ILE A 193 -12.78 27.61 -5.20
C ILE A 193 -14.17 26.96 -5.15
N ILE A 194 -14.69 26.65 -3.97
CA ILE A 194 -16.01 26.03 -3.82
C ILE A 194 -17.12 26.94 -4.35
N LEU A 195 -17.10 28.22 -3.99
CA LEU A 195 -18.07 29.21 -4.47
C LEU A 195 -18.05 29.32 -6.00
N GLN A 196 -16.88 29.36 -6.61
CA GLN A 196 -16.77 29.39 -8.07
C GLN A 196 -17.25 28.09 -8.73
N LEU A 197 -17.15 26.93 -8.07
CA LEU A 197 -17.73 25.70 -8.62
C LEU A 197 -19.26 25.72 -8.61
N GLU A 198 -19.87 26.39 -7.63
CA GLU A 198 -21.33 26.47 -7.46
C GLU A 198 -21.98 27.57 -8.31
N LEU A 199 -21.30 28.70 -8.51
CA LEU A 199 -21.84 29.87 -9.22
C LEU A 199 -21.91 29.71 -10.75
N TYR A 200 -21.13 28.80 -11.34
CA TYR A 200 -21.06 28.57 -12.79
C TYR A 200 -21.71 27.22 -13.19
N ASN A 201 -22.91 26.97 -12.70
CA ASN A 201 -23.79 25.86 -13.11
C ASN A 201 -24.64 26.29 -14.32
#